data_AF-A0A523GQQ8-F1
#
_entry.id   AF-A0A523GQQ8-F1
#
_cell.length_a   1.000
_cell.length_b   1.000
_cell.length_c   1.000
_cell.angle_alpha   90.00
_cell.angle_beta   90.00
_cell.angle_gamma   90.00
#
_symmetry.space_group_name_H-M   'P 1'
#
loop_
_entity.id
_entity.type
_entity.pdbx_description
1 polymer ?
#
loop_
_entity_poly.entity_id
_entity_poly.type
_entity_poly.pdbx_seq_one_letter_code
_entity_poly.pdbx_strand_id
1 'polypeptide(L)'
;MLCWQINQRHPDFMPYVSETEVLRDEPTKVSVFQQLDFFPLPVTDRYYTIQIVTVPNLFGPGSYQIVWRLENEKSFVKKGRGIPVHVNMGSWELRPINNGTYTSVKYYHLTDFGGWFQPGSSTKPSL
;
A
#
# COMPACT_ATOMS: atom_id res chain seq x y z
N MET A 1 15.54 11.13 0.34
CA MET A 1 15.83 10.95 -1.10
C MET A 1 15.56 9.53 -1.61
N LEU A 2 16.05 8.45 -0.97
CA LEU A 2 15.80 7.07 -1.45
C LEU A 2 14.32 6.62 -1.35
N CYS A 3 13.61 6.96 -0.26
CA CYS A 3 12.20 6.59 -0.08
C CYS A 3 11.28 7.20 -1.15
N TRP A 4 11.53 8.45 -1.54
CA TRP A 4 10.72 9.14 -2.56
C TRP A 4 10.75 8.42 -3.92
N GLN A 5 11.95 8.05 -4.39
CA GLN A 5 12.13 7.40 -5.70
C GLN A 5 11.46 6.03 -5.78
N ILE A 6 11.48 5.27 -4.68
CA ILE A 6 10.84 3.94 -4.62
C ILE A 6 9.31 4.10 -4.63
N ASN A 7 8.78 5.05 -3.86
CA ASN A 7 7.34 5.26 -3.77
C ASN A 7 6.73 5.68 -5.13
N GLN A 8 7.41 6.53 -5.91
CA GLN A 8 6.90 6.91 -7.24
C GLN A 8 6.89 5.76 -8.25
N ARG A 9 7.67 4.71 -8.01
CA ARG A 9 7.77 3.53 -8.87
C ARG A 9 6.84 2.40 -8.46
N HIS A 10 5.97 2.60 -7.47
CA HIS A 10 4.98 1.58 -7.09
C HIS A 10 4.19 1.02 -8.29
N PRO A 11 3.76 1.80 -9.29
CA PRO A 11 3.09 1.24 -10.47
C PRO A 11 3.93 0.22 -11.26
N ASP A 12 5.26 0.27 -11.15
CA ASP A 12 6.16 -0.62 -11.90
C ASP A 12 6.25 -2.03 -11.29
N PHE A 13 5.91 -2.19 -10.01
CA PHE A 13 6.14 -3.46 -9.29
C PHE A 13 5.07 -3.87 -8.28
N MET A 14 4.23 -2.95 -7.81
CA MET A 14 3.11 -3.26 -6.93
C MET A 14 1.90 -3.71 -7.77
N PRO A 15 1.36 -4.90 -7.54
CA PRO A 15 0.18 -5.37 -8.26
C PRO A 15 -0.98 -4.39 -8.14
N TYR A 16 -1.70 -4.18 -9.26
CA TYR A 16 -2.90 -3.36 -9.37
C TYR A 16 -2.72 -1.86 -9.11
N VAL A 17 -1.53 -1.37 -8.74
CA VAL A 17 -1.29 0.06 -8.57
C VAL A 17 -1.16 0.70 -9.96
N SER A 18 -2.13 1.54 -10.35
CA SER A 18 -2.12 2.22 -11.66
C SER A 18 -1.56 3.64 -11.59
N GLU A 19 -1.65 4.28 -10.43
CA GLU A 19 -1.16 5.64 -10.20
C GLU A 19 -0.55 5.72 -8.80
N THR A 20 0.51 6.51 -8.67
CA THR A 20 1.06 6.87 -7.37
C THR A 20 1.49 8.33 -7.38
N GLU A 21 1.15 9.05 -6.31
CA GLU A 21 1.57 10.43 -6.09
C GLU A 21 2.12 10.58 -4.66
N VAL A 22 3.29 11.20 -4.53
CA VAL A 22 3.87 11.53 -3.23
C VAL A 22 3.37 12.90 -2.81
N LEU A 23 2.57 12.95 -1.74
CA LEU A 23 1.92 14.15 -1.23
C LEU A 23 2.71 14.85 -0.12
N ARG A 24 3.52 14.08 0.61
CA ARG A 24 4.46 14.57 1.64
C ARG A 24 5.74 13.74 1.55
N ASP A 25 6.89 14.40 1.61
CA ASP A 25 8.20 13.75 1.62
C ASP A 25 9.09 14.36 2.71
N GLU A 26 9.07 13.74 3.90
CA GLU A 26 9.97 14.07 5.01
C GLU A 26 10.93 12.89 5.25
N PRO A 27 12.08 13.11 5.93
CA PRO A 27 13.11 12.09 6.10
C PRO A 27 12.63 10.76 6.70
N THR A 28 11.65 10.78 7.60
CA THR A 28 11.13 9.60 8.29
C THR A 28 9.66 9.32 8.02
N LYS A 29 8.98 10.20 7.27
CA LYS A 29 7.54 10.15 7.05
C LYS A 29 7.19 10.58 5.64
N VAL A 30 6.48 9.73 4.92
CA VAL A 30 6.04 10.00 3.54
C VAL A 30 4.54 9.77 3.47
N SER A 31 3.80 10.63 2.78
CA SER A 31 2.40 10.38 2.45
C SER A 31 2.26 10.08 0.97
N VAL A 32 1.62 8.97 0.65
CA VAL A 32 1.52 8.46 -0.72
C VAL A 32 0.08 8.16 -1.04
N PHE A 33 -0.43 8.79 -2.09
CA PHE A 33 -1.69 8.41 -2.72
C PHE A 33 -1.44 7.28 -3.70
N GLN A 34 -2.34 6.30 -3.71
CA GLN A 34 -2.35 5.22 -4.69
C GLN A 34 -3.75 5.02 -5.27
N GLN A 35 -3.81 4.89 -6.59
CA GLN A 35 -4.97 4.36 -7.30
C GLN A 35 -4.73 2.88 -7.57
N LEU A 36 -5.70 2.05 -7.21
CA LEU A 36 -5.77 0.66 -7.60
C LEU A 36 -6.74 0.49 -8.76
N ASP A 37 -6.26 -0.16 -9.81
CA ASP A 37 -7.01 -0.61 -10.97
C ASP A 37 -6.95 -2.12 -11.03
N PHE A 38 -8.11 -2.76 -10.91
CA PHE A 38 -8.20 -4.21 -10.84
C PHE A 38 -8.55 -4.85 -12.19
N PHE A 39 -8.66 -4.09 -13.29
CA PHE A 39 -8.95 -4.66 -14.60
C PHE A 39 -7.93 -5.76 -14.96
N PRO A 40 -8.37 -6.93 -15.46
CA PRO A 40 -9.73 -7.31 -15.86
C PRO A 40 -10.55 -8.05 -14.79
N LEU A 41 -10.16 -8.01 -13.52
CA LEU A 41 -10.90 -8.66 -12.43
C LEU A 41 -12.24 -7.94 -12.18
N PRO A 42 -13.31 -8.67 -11.78
CA PRO A 42 -14.61 -8.09 -11.43
C PRO A 42 -14.59 -7.47 -10.02
N VAL A 43 -13.57 -6.66 -9.74
CA VAL A 43 -13.35 -5.95 -8.48
C VAL A 43 -13.38 -4.47 -8.79
N THR A 44 -14.19 -3.71 -8.04
CA THR A 44 -14.26 -2.25 -8.21
C THR A 44 -12.91 -1.62 -7.88
N ASP A 45 -12.47 -0.66 -8.71
CA ASP A 45 -11.31 0.20 -8.45
C ASP A 45 -11.34 0.79 -7.04
N ARG A 46 -10.15 1.00 -6.48
CA ARG A 46 -10.00 1.52 -5.12
C ARG A 46 -8.94 2.59 -5.07
N TYR A 47 -9.02 3.42 -4.05
CA TYR A 47 -7.97 4.39 -3.81
C TYR A 47 -7.75 4.58 -2.31
N TYR A 48 -6.56 5.02 -1.95
CA TYR A 48 -6.23 5.42 -0.60
C TYR A 48 -5.05 6.37 -0.59
N THR A 49 -4.90 7.08 0.53
CA THR A 49 -3.63 7.69 0.91
C THR A 49 -3.14 7.01 2.17
N ILE A 50 -1.89 6.57 2.16
CA ILE A 50 -1.21 6.04 3.34
C ILE A 50 -0.08 6.98 3.77
N GLN A 51 0.15 7.03 5.08
CA GLN A 51 1.41 7.53 5.63
C GLN A 51 2.34 6.33 5.86
N ILE A 52 3.60 6.49 5.49
CA ILE A 52 4.67 5.51 5.61
C ILE A 52 5.71 6.09 6.56
N VAL A 53 6.06 5.35 7.59
CA VAL A 53 7.10 5.70 8.56
C VAL A 53 8.21 4.67 8.49
N THR A 54 9.46 5.14 8.38
CA THR A 54 10.63 4.26 8.37
C THR A 54 11.40 4.39 9.69
N VAL A 55 11.60 3.26 10.35
CA VAL A 55 12.33 3.14 11.61
C VAL A 55 13.60 2.31 11.37
N PRO A 56 14.79 2.93 11.30
CA PRO A 56 16.05 2.20 11.16
C PRO A 56 16.46 1.56 12.49
N ASN A 57 17.19 0.45 12.39
CA ASN A 57 17.85 -0.27 13.48
C ASN A 57 16.94 -0.80 14.60
N LEU A 58 15.62 -0.92 14.37
CA LEU A 58 14.67 -1.39 15.39
C LEU A 58 14.98 -2.81 15.89
N PHE A 59 15.48 -3.68 15.01
CA PHE A 59 15.79 -5.08 15.31
C PHE A 59 17.30 -5.35 15.33
N GLY A 60 18.11 -4.30 15.52
CA GLY A 60 19.57 -4.35 15.49
C GLY A 60 20.19 -3.61 14.29
N PRO A 61 21.52 -3.46 14.26
CA PRO A 61 22.22 -2.69 13.22
C PRO A 61 21.88 -3.17 11.80
N GLY A 62 21.57 -2.23 10.91
CA GLY A 62 21.25 -2.49 9.51
C GLY A 62 19.84 -3.04 9.27
N SER A 63 19.00 -3.17 10.30
CA SER A 63 17.59 -3.50 10.13
C SER A 63 16.74 -2.27 9.82
N TYR A 64 15.59 -2.48 9.19
CA TYR A 64 14.60 -1.44 8.95
C TYR A 64 13.21 -2.00 9.25
N GLN A 65 12.36 -1.16 9.85
CA GLN A 65 10.92 -1.36 9.85
C GLN A 65 10.27 -0.24 9.05
N ILE A 66 9.44 -0.58 8.08
CA ILE A 66 8.64 0.37 7.31
C ILE A 66 7.20 0.08 7.67
N VAL A 67 6.53 1.01 8.35
CA VAL A 67 5.15 0.86 8.80
C VAL A 67 4.27 1.80 8.00
N TRP A 68 3.13 1.33 7.53
CA TRP A 68 2.13 2.19 6.92
C TRP A 68 0.78 2.06 7.58
N ARG A 69 0.00 3.13 7.47
CA ARG A 69 -1.41 3.19 7.83
C ARG A 69 -2.09 4.26 6.99
N LEU A 70 -3.42 4.26 6.93
CA LEU A 70 -4.16 5.35 6.28
C LEU A 70 -3.74 6.73 6.81
N GLU A 71 -3.66 7.68 5.88
CA GLU A 71 -3.41 9.08 6.18
C GLU A 71 -4.63 9.68 6.91
N ASN A 72 -4.37 10.40 8.00
CA ASN A 72 -5.41 11.04 8.80
C ASN A 72 -5.37 12.57 8.67
N GLU A 73 -4.27 13.12 8.16
CA GLU A 73 -4.12 14.55 7.95
C GLU A 73 -4.85 14.97 6.66
N LYS A 74 -5.93 15.74 6.80
CA LYS A 74 -6.85 16.08 5.70
C LYS A 74 -6.17 16.76 4.50
N SER A 75 -5.11 17.53 4.73
CA SER A 75 -4.30 18.18 3.70
C SER A 75 -3.68 17.19 2.72
N PHE A 76 -3.40 15.96 3.18
CA PHE A 76 -2.78 14.90 2.40
C PHE A 76 -3.76 13.80 2.02
N VAL A 77 -5.05 13.90 2.34
CA VAL A 77 -6.04 12.91 1.89
C VAL A 77 -6.52 13.26 0.48
N LYS A 78 -6.14 12.45 -0.51
CA LYS A 78 -6.56 12.60 -1.91
C LYS A 78 -7.69 11.62 -2.26
N LYS A 79 -8.59 12.05 -3.17
CA LYS A 79 -9.64 11.19 -3.76
C LYS A 79 -9.19 10.65 -5.12
N GLY A 80 -9.51 9.39 -5.38
CA GLY A 80 -9.31 8.71 -6.66
C GLY A 80 -10.63 8.23 -7.27
N ARG A 81 -10.53 7.27 -8.20
CA ARG A 81 -11.65 6.58 -8.84
C ARG A 81 -12.08 5.37 -8.02
N GLY A 82 -13.38 5.11 -7.95
CA GLY A 82 -13.94 3.93 -7.29
C GLY A 82 -14.18 4.14 -5.79
N ILE A 83 -13.89 3.13 -4.98
CA ILE A 83 -14.25 3.08 -3.55
C ILE A 83 -13.02 3.43 -2.68
N PRO A 84 -13.15 4.34 -1.69
CA PRO A 84 -12.07 4.57 -0.73
C PRO A 84 -11.85 3.34 0.16
N VAL A 85 -10.59 2.99 0.41
CA VAL A 85 -10.25 2.01 1.44
C VAL A 85 -10.39 2.65 2.83
N HIS A 86 -11.01 1.95 3.78
CA HIS A 86 -11.27 2.41 5.14
C HIS A 86 -10.33 1.79 6.19
N VAL A 87 -9.74 0.64 5.88
CA VAL A 87 -8.70 -0.03 6.65
C VAL A 87 -7.56 -0.35 5.70
N ASN A 88 -6.39 0.25 5.94
CA ASN A 88 -5.13 -0.14 5.31
C ASN A 88 -4.03 0.15 6.30
N MET A 89 -3.40 -0.89 6.81
CA MET A 89 -2.22 -0.80 7.65
C MET A 89 -1.34 -2.02 7.46
N GLY A 90 -0.05 -1.84 7.69
CA GLY A 90 0.88 -2.95 7.57
C GLY A 90 2.30 -2.56 7.89
N SER A 91 3.19 -3.53 7.72
CA SER A 91 4.62 -3.30 7.89
C SER A 91 5.47 -4.21 7.01
N TRP A 92 6.63 -3.70 6.65
CA TRP A 92 7.79 -4.47 6.21
C TRP A 92 8.81 -4.49 7.33
N GLU A 93 9.29 -5.67 7.68
CA GLU A 93 10.48 -5.82 8.51
C GLU A 93 11.60 -6.37 7.65
N LEU A 94 12.71 -5.64 7.59
CA LEU A 94 13.90 -5.99 6.84
C LEU A 94 15.03 -6.22 7.84
N ARG A 95 15.58 -7.43 7.88
CA ARG A 95 16.67 -7.79 8.79
C ARG A 95 17.84 -8.41 8.04
N PRO A 96 19.07 -7.92 8.22
CA PRO A 96 20.23 -8.61 7.69
C PRO A 96 20.37 -9.97 8.37
N ILE A 97 20.66 -11.01 7.60
CA ILE A 97 20.99 -12.35 8.09
C ILE A 97 22.27 -12.81 7.38
N ASN A 98 22.93 -13.86 7.91
CA ASN A 98 24.20 -14.37 7.38
C ASN A 98 25.26 -13.26 7.17
N ASN A 99 25.53 -12.50 8.25
CA ASN A 99 26.47 -11.37 8.25
C ASN A 99 26.20 -10.31 7.17
N GLY A 100 24.93 -10.09 6.80
CA GLY A 100 24.52 -9.08 5.83
C GLY A 100 24.50 -9.55 4.38
N THR A 101 24.77 -10.83 4.10
CA THR A 101 24.73 -11.39 2.74
C THR A 101 23.29 -11.59 2.25
N TYR A 102 22.35 -11.81 3.16
CA TYR A 102 20.93 -12.00 2.85
C TYR A 102 20.06 -11.07 3.70
N THR A 103 18.85 -10.82 3.23
CA THR A 103 17.84 -10.04 3.96
C THR A 103 16.63 -10.91 4.23
N SER A 104 16.30 -11.10 5.51
CA SER A 104 14.99 -11.62 5.91
C SER A 104 13.96 -10.51 5.76
N VAL A 105 12.86 -10.83 5.08
CA VAL A 105 11.76 -9.91 4.83
C VAL A 105 10.50 -10.50 5.43
N LYS A 106 9.82 -9.74 6.31
CA LYS A 106 8.47 -10.08 6.78
C LYS A 106 7.50 -9.01 6.30
N TYR A 107 6.38 -9.45 5.76
CA TYR A 107 5.28 -8.61 5.31
C TYR A 107 4.05 -8.84 6.17
N TYR A 108 3.48 -7.76 6.69
CA TYR A 108 2.17 -7.78 7.33
C TYR A 108 1.28 -6.77 6.62
N HIS A 109 0.05 -7.18 6.32
CA HIS A 109 -0.95 -6.33 5.69
C HIS A 109 -2.33 -6.64 6.25
N LEU A 110 -3.02 -5.61 6.71
CA LEU A 110 -4.43 -5.62 7.06
C LEU A 110 -5.15 -4.58 6.21
N THR A 111 -6.07 -5.05 5.37
CA THR A 111 -6.96 -4.19 4.58
C THR A 111 -8.39 -4.65 4.73
N ASP A 112 -9.34 -3.72 4.63
CA ASP A 112 -10.71 -4.13 4.36
C ASP A 112 -10.81 -4.64 2.91
N PHE A 113 -11.72 -5.59 2.71
CA PHE A 113 -12.12 -6.05 1.37
C PHE A 113 -13.33 -5.27 0.84
N GLY A 114 -13.70 -4.13 1.44
CA GLY A 114 -15.02 -3.51 1.32
C GLY A 114 -15.61 -3.49 -0.11
N GLY A 115 -16.75 -4.17 -0.32
CA GLY A 115 -17.58 -4.04 -1.52
C GLY A 115 -17.36 -5.05 -2.67
N TRP A 116 -18.30 -5.99 -2.76
CA TRP A 116 -18.78 -6.81 -3.90
C TRP A 116 -17.74 -7.33 -4.91
N PHE A 117 -17.34 -8.59 -4.73
CA PHE A 117 -17.25 -9.51 -5.87
C PHE A 117 -18.58 -9.38 -6.63
N GLN A 118 -18.58 -9.03 -7.91
CA GLN A 118 -19.75 -9.36 -8.73
C GLN A 118 -19.79 -10.89 -8.87
N PRO A 119 -20.79 -11.60 -8.33
CA PRO A 119 -20.99 -12.98 -8.71
C PRO A 119 -21.30 -12.96 -10.21
N GLY A 120 -20.61 -13.79 -10.99
CA GLY A 120 -20.91 -13.95 -12.41
C GLY A 120 -22.42 -14.06 -12.63
N SER A 121 -22.91 -13.37 -13.65
CA SER A 121 -24.29 -13.36 -14.13
C SER A 121 -25.01 -14.70 -13.91
N SER A 122 -25.71 -14.83 -12.78
CA SER A 122 -26.65 -15.92 -12.59
C SER A 122 -27.95 -15.50 -13.28
N THR A 123 -28.18 -16.13 -14.42
CA THR A 123 -29.49 -16.22 -15.06
C THR A 123 -30.56 -16.49 -13.99
N LYS A 124 -31.54 -15.59 -13.87
CA LYS A 124 -32.75 -15.84 -13.06
C LYS A 124 -33.38 -17.17 -13.50
N PRO A 125 -33.75 -18.08 -12.58
CA PRO A 125 -34.71 -19.11 -12.92
C PRO A 125 -36.07 -18.42 -13.08
N SER A 126 -36.66 -18.59 -14.26
CA SER A 126 -38.08 -18.34 -14.49
C SER A 126 -38.91 -19.34 -13.68
N LEU A 127 -39.71 -18.84 -12.76
CA LEU A 127 -40.97 -19.44 -12.33
C LEU A 127 -42.01 -18.32 -12.24
#